data_AF-A0A1E3U9J1-F1
#
_entry.id   AF-A0A1E3U9J1-F1
#
_cell.length_a   1.000
_cell.length_b   1.000
_cell.length_c   1.000
_cell.angle_alpha   90.00
_cell.angle_beta   90.00
_cell.angle_gamma   90.00
#
_symmetry.space_group_name_H-M   'P 1'
#
loop_
_entity.id
_entity.type
_entity.pdbx_description
1 polymer ?
#
loop_
_entity_poly.entity_id
_entity_poly.type
_entity_poly.pdbx_seq_one_letter_code
_entity_poly.pdbx_strand_id
1 'polypeptide(L)'
;MIIQISAGQGPSECQLAVAKLFEALKKEYGDLEIVSETKGFEKGCFDSIRFRTEHNLSSLEGTVLWICQSPFRRKHKRKNWYVDMSIIPEQSEVALDKEYRIEKFHSGGKGGQNVNKVETGVRIIHIPTGLVSQSTEERSQYLNKQKAMERLQEKLSGLQKEQKEKQENAAWREHNRIVRGNPIRTYEGEKFVLKRGKD
;
A
#
# COMPACT_ATOMS: atom_id res chain seq x y z
N MET A 1 -6.45 8.52 0.39
CA MET A 1 -5.13 8.36 1.07
C MET A 1 -5.13 7.07 1.87
N ILE A 2 -3.97 6.44 2.08
CA ILE A 2 -3.84 5.25 2.93
C ILE A 2 -3.20 5.64 4.26
N ILE A 3 -3.82 5.22 5.35
CA ILE A 3 -3.35 5.46 6.72
C ILE A 3 -3.06 4.11 7.36
N GLN A 4 -1.95 4.03 8.09
CA GLN A 4 -1.59 2.90 8.91
C GLN A 4 -1.73 3.27 10.39
N ILE A 5 -2.45 2.46 11.16
CA ILE A 5 -2.34 2.43 12.60
C ILE A 5 -1.45 1.23 12.97
N SER A 6 -0.43 1.43 13.79
CA SER A 6 0.53 0.39 14.14
C SER A 6 0.80 0.32 15.65
N ALA A 7 0.90 -0.91 16.16
CA ALA A 7 1.38 -1.22 17.51
C ALA A 7 2.91 -1.31 17.59
N GLY A 8 3.60 -1.32 16.43
CA GLY A 8 5.03 -1.55 16.31
C GLY A 8 5.44 -2.88 16.93
N GLN A 9 6.46 -2.85 17.80
CA GLN A 9 6.88 -4.00 18.61
C GLN A 9 6.21 -3.99 20.01
N GLY A 10 5.01 -3.41 20.11
CA GLY A 10 4.26 -3.28 21.36
C GLY A 10 3.62 -4.60 21.83
N PRO A 11 3.32 -4.73 23.13
CA PRO A 11 2.60 -5.90 23.65
C PRO A 11 1.13 -5.89 23.21
N SER A 12 0.37 -6.94 23.57
CA SER A 12 -1.05 -7.09 23.21
C SER A 12 -1.92 -5.88 23.58
N GLU A 13 -1.58 -5.10 24.62
CA GLU A 13 -2.30 -3.85 24.93
C GLU A 13 -2.19 -2.80 23.82
N CYS A 14 -1.01 -2.66 23.19
CA CYS A 14 -0.83 -1.78 22.03
C CYS A 14 -1.59 -2.33 20.82
N GLN A 15 -1.57 -3.64 20.60
CA GLN A 15 -2.31 -4.26 19.49
C GLN A 15 -3.83 -4.12 19.65
N LEU A 16 -4.34 -4.14 20.90
CA LEU A 16 -5.74 -3.83 21.19
C LEU A 16 -6.04 -2.35 20.97
N ALA A 17 -5.10 -1.46 21.29
CA ALA A 17 -5.24 -0.03 21.04
C ALA A 17 -5.34 0.29 19.54
N VAL A 18 -4.64 -0.45 18.67
CA VAL A 18 -4.80 -0.35 17.21
C VAL A 18 -6.26 -0.58 16.81
N ALA A 19 -6.86 -1.68 17.26
CA ALA A 19 -8.25 -2.03 16.97
C ALA A 19 -9.22 -0.95 17.48
N LYS A 20 -9.03 -0.53 18.74
CA LYS A 20 -9.89 0.48 19.39
C LYS A 20 -9.78 1.85 18.71
N LEU A 21 -8.57 2.24 18.28
CA LEU A 21 -8.36 3.48 17.57
C LEU A 21 -9.04 3.46 16.21
N PHE A 22 -8.90 2.37 15.44
CA PHE A 22 -9.60 2.21 14.18
C PHE A 22 -11.13 2.34 14.34
N GLU A 23 -11.71 1.63 15.31
CA GLU A 23 -13.14 1.72 15.61
C GLU A 23 -13.59 3.12 16.06
N ALA A 24 -12.74 3.82 16.82
CA ALA A 24 -13.02 5.20 17.23
C ALA A 24 -13.02 6.15 16.03
N LEU A 25 -12.03 6.05 15.14
CA LEU A 25 -11.96 6.86 13.92
C LEU A 25 -13.12 6.54 12.98
N LYS A 26 -13.49 5.26 12.83
CA LYS A 26 -14.65 4.87 12.01
C LYS A 26 -15.95 5.49 12.50
N LYS A 27 -16.12 5.61 13.83
CA LYS A 27 -17.27 6.31 14.41
C LYS A 27 -17.22 7.83 14.22
N GLU A 28 -16.03 8.41 14.22
CA GLU A 28 -15.82 9.86 14.12
C GLU A 28 -15.92 10.36 12.67
N TYR A 29 -15.37 9.60 11.72
CA TYR A 29 -15.21 10.00 10.32
C TYR A 29 -16.10 9.20 9.36
N GLY A 30 -16.68 8.07 9.77
CA GLY A 30 -17.56 7.28 8.91
C GLY A 30 -16.79 6.27 8.06
N ASP A 31 -16.96 6.33 6.74
CA ASP A 31 -16.48 5.30 5.81
C ASP A 31 -14.95 5.26 5.72
N LEU A 32 -14.38 4.27 6.42
CA LEU A 32 -12.99 3.86 6.34
C LEU A 32 -12.94 2.47 5.69
N GLU A 33 -12.34 2.38 4.51
CA GLU A 33 -12.19 1.13 3.76
C GLU A 33 -10.92 0.41 4.23
N ILE A 34 -11.04 -0.79 4.78
CA ILE A 34 -9.86 -1.56 5.20
C ILE A 34 -9.12 -2.06 3.96
N VAL A 35 -7.85 -1.70 3.85
CA VAL A 35 -6.94 -2.19 2.79
C VAL A 35 -6.27 -3.48 3.22
N SER A 36 -5.82 -3.56 4.47
CA SER A 36 -5.18 -4.77 5.01
C SER A 36 -5.06 -4.73 6.52
N GLU A 37 -5.02 -5.91 7.14
CA GLU A 37 -4.86 -6.10 8.57
C GLU A 37 -3.73 -7.09 8.85
N THR A 38 -2.95 -6.83 9.89
CA THR A 38 -2.00 -7.80 10.45
C THR A 38 -2.46 -8.16 11.85
N LYS A 39 -2.83 -9.43 12.06
CA LYS A 39 -3.33 -9.91 13.35
C LYS A 39 -2.22 -9.89 14.40
N GLY A 40 -2.58 -9.45 15.60
CA GLY A 40 -1.73 -9.54 16.78
C GLY A 40 -1.82 -10.91 17.44
N PHE A 41 -1.29 -11.01 18.66
CA PHE A 41 -1.18 -12.27 19.40
C PHE A 41 -2.54 -12.79 19.88
N GLU A 42 -3.43 -11.88 20.27
CA GLU A 42 -4.71 -12.18 20.89
C GLU A 42 -5.88 -11.90 19.95
N LYS A 43 -7.03 -12.53 20.20
CA LYS A 43 -8.25 -12.29 19.40
C LYS A 43 -8.68 -10.82 19.52
N GLY A 44 -8.90 -10.17 18.37
CA GLY A 44 -9.30 -8.76 18.30
C GLY A 44 -8.15 -7.77 18.47
N CYS A 45 -6.91 -8.25 18.54
CA CYS A 45 -5.69 -7.45 18.53
C CYS A 45 -5.08 -7.44 17.13
N PHE A 46 -4.49 -6.31 16.74
CA PHE A 46 -3.82 -6.14 15.45
C PHE A 46 -2.45 -5.49 15.64
N ASP A 47 -1.42 -6.02 14.99
CA ASP A 47 -0.13 -5.34 14.88
C ASP A 47 -0.25 -4.08 14.04
N SER A 48 -1.03 -4.14 12.97
CA SER A 48 -1.38 -2.97 12.18
C SER A 48 -2.71 -3.12 11.46
N ILE A 49 -3.38 -1.99 11.24
CA ILE A 49 -4.52 -1.85 10.35
C ILE A 49 -4.18 -0.75 9.36
N ARG A 50 -4.30 -1.04 8.06
CA ARG A 50 -4.24 -0.04 7.00
C ARG A 50 -5.60 0.16 6.39
N PHE A 51 -6.01 1.41 6.26
CA PHE A 51 -7.30 1.76 5.68
C PHE A 51 -7.18 2.96 4.75
N ARG A 52 -8.11 3.04 3.79
CA ARG A 52 -8.29 4.15 2.88
C ARG A 52 -9.44 5.03 3.35
N THR A 53 -9.26 6.33 3.15
CA THR A 53 -10.30 7.33 3.40
C THR A 53 -10.13 8.55 2.49
N GLU A 54 -11.24 9.22 2.23
CA GLU A 54 -11.32 10.53 1.57
C GLU A 54 -11.11 11.70 2.55
N HIS A 55 -11.21 11.44 3.86
CA HIS A 55 -11.00 12.47 4.87
C HIS A 55 -9.52 12.84 4.99
N ASN A 56 -9.23 14.14 5.11
CA ASN A 56 -7.88 14.59 5.44
C ASN A 56 -7.60 14.40 6.93
N LEU A 57 -6.84 13.35 7.26
CA LEU A 57 -6.44 13.03 8.62
C LEU A 57 -4.96 13.36 8.89
N SER A 58 -4.32 14.23 8.10
CA SER A 58 -2.90 14.56 8.29
C SER A 58 -2.60 15.22 9.63
N SER A 59 -3.57 15.91 10.24
CA SER A 59 -3.43 16.43 11.61
C SER A 59 -3.38 15.33 12.67
N LEU A 60 -3.74 14.09 12.30
CA LEU A 60 -3.72 12.91 13.17
C LEU A 60 -2.50 12.02 12.92
N GLU A 61 -1.53 12.47 12.12
CA GLU A 61 -0.27 11.76 11.96
C GLU A 61 0.60 11.92 13.22
N GLY A 62 1.03 10.79 13.77
CA GLY A 62 1.90 10.70 14.93
C GLY A 62 1.39 9.76 16.02
N THR A 63 1.97 9.94 17.21
CA THR A 63 1.76 9.04 18.33
C THR A 63 0.39 9.24 18.98
N VAL A 64 -0.35 8.14 19.16
CA VAL A 64 -1.58 8.10 19.95
C VAL A 64 -1.33 7.33 21.25
N LEU A 65 -1.77 7.91 22.37
CA LEU A 65 -1.66 7.30 23.70
C LEU A 65 -3.01 6.76 24.16
N TRP A 66 -3.03 5.50 24.59
CA TRP A 66 -4.12 4.94 25.38
C TRP A 66 -3.67 4.75 26.83
N ILE A 67 -4.40 5.38 27.76
CA ILE A 67 -4.19 5.27 29.20
C ILE A 67 -5.25 4.33 29.77
N CYS A 68 -4.87 3.08 30.03
CA CYS A 68 -5.75 2.07 30.62
C CYS A 68 -4.94 1.03 31.39
N GLN A 69 -5.51 0.54 32.49
CA GLN A 69 -5.00 -0.66 33.14
C GLN A 69 -4.98 -1.81 32.14
N SER A 70 -3.92 -2.63 32.15
CA SER A 70 -3.81 -3.74 31.19
C SER A 70 -5.01 -4.70 31.29
N PRO A 71 -5.72 -4.97 30.18
CA PRO A 71 -6.77 -5.98 30.16
C PRO A 71 -6.22 -7.42 30.09
N PHE A 72 -4.96 -7.60 29.64
CA PHE A 72 -4.34 -8.92 29.50
C PHE A 72 -3.55 -9.32 30.74
N ARG A 73 -2.86 -8.38 31.38
CA ARG A 73 -1.99 -8.61 32.53
C ARG A 73 -2.61 -8.03 33.81
N ARG A 74 -3.45 -8.84 34.45
CA ARG A 74 -4.11 -8.47 35.73
C ARG A 74 -3.05 -8.05 36.75
N LYS A 75 -3.30 -6.95 37.47
CA LYS A 75 -2.41 -6.32 38.49
C LYS A 75 -1.10 -5.67 37.98
N HIS A 76 -0.83 -5.65 36.68
CA HIS A 76 0.39 -5.02 36.15
C HIS A 76 0.34 -3.49 36.25
N LYS A 77 1.35 -2.82 36.82
CA LYS A 77 1.27 -1.36 37.13
C LYS A 77 1.25 -0.42 35.91
N ARG A 78 1.76 -0.85 34.75
CA ARG A 78 1.79 -0.02 33.52
C ARG A 78 0.39 0.27 33.01
N LYS A 79 0.15 1.53 32.63
CA LYS A 79 -1.13 2.00 32.08
C LYS A 79 -1.03 2.71 30.72
N ASN A 80 0.18 3.03 30.26
CA ASN A 80 0.38 3.80 29.03
C ASN A 80 0.76 2.87 27.87
N TRP A 81 -0.07 2.88 26.83
CA TRP A 81 0.06 2.09 25.61
C TRP A 81 0.11 3.05 24.42
N TYR A 82 1.21 3.01 23.67
CA TYR A 82 1.42 3.91 22.55
C TYR A 82 1.21 3.13 21.24
N VAL A 83 0.52 3.75 20.30
CA VAL A 83 0.40 3.32 18.91
C VAL A 83 0.76 4.49 18.03
N ASP A 84 1.10 4.21 16.78
CA ASP A 84 1.41 5.22 15.78
C ASP A 84 0.33 5.27 14.72
N MET A 85 0.03 6.47 14.24
CA MET A 85 -0.75 6.69 13.03
C MET A 85 0.15 7.38 12.01
N SER A 86 0.35 6.75 10.87
CA SER A 86 1.21 7.25 9.80
C SER A 86 0.49 7.23 8.46
N ILE A 87 0.75 8.23 7.62
CA ILE A 87 0.26 8.25 6.25
C ILE A 87 1.20 7.42 5.38
N ILE A 88 0.64 6.44 4.67
CA ILE A 88 1.41 5.62 3.73
C ILE A 88 1.19 6.19 2.33
N PRO A 89 2.25 6.60 1.62
CA PRO A 89 2.15 7.10 0.25
C PRO A 89 1.46 6.09 -0.65
N GLU A 90 0.34 6.49 -1.26
CA GLU A 90 -0.40 5.67 -2.20
C GLU A 90 0.40 5.63 -3.52
N GLN A 91 0.67 4.44 -4.02
CA GLN A 91 1.26 4.27 -5.35
C GLN A 91 0.13 4.20 -6.36
N SER A 92 0.29 4.86 -7.50
CA SER A 92 -0.70 4.83 -8.58
C SER A 92 -0.91 3.39 -9.05
N GLU A 93 -2.15 2.90 -9.06
CA GLU A 93 -2.44 1.58 -9.62
C GLU A 93 -2.02 1.53 -11.09
N VAL A 94 -1.20 0.55 -11.45
CA VAL A 94 -0.90 0.28 -12.86
C VAL A 94 -2.18 -0.25 -13.50
N ALA A 95 -2.81 0.56 -14.35
CA ALA A 95 -3.90 0.10 -15.19
C ALA A 95 -3.36 -0.94 -16.18
N LEU A 96 -3.49 -2.23 -15.88
CA LEU A 96 -2.98 -3.32 -16.73
C LEU A 96 -3.78 -3.46 -18.05
N ASP A 97 -5.02 -2.99 -18.06
CA ASP A 97 -5.99 -3.43 -19.07
C ASP A 97 -6.31 -2.37 -20.13
N LYS A 98 -5.60 -1.24 -20.15
CA LYS A 98 -6.12 -0.05 -20.82
C LYS A 98 -5.09 0.64 -21.68
N GLU A 99 -5.39 0.63 -22.98
CA GLU A 99 -4.82 1.46 -24.03
C GLU A 99 -3.40 1.12 -24.47
N TYR A 100 -3.32 0.47 -25.63
CA TYR A 100 -2.07 0.13 -26.29
C TYR A 100 -2.00 0.83 -27.66
N ARG A 101 -0.84 1.42 -27.96
CA ARG A 101 -0.48 1.80 -29.33
C ARG A 101 0.38 0.71 -29.95
N ILE A 102 -0.05 0.18 -31.09
CA ILE A 102 0.69 -0.85 -31.82
C ILE A 102 1.25 -0.23 -33.09
N GLU A 103 2.57 -0.26 -33.24
CA GLU A 103 3.30 0.19 -34.41
C GLU A 103 3.90 -1.02 -35.13
N LYS A 104 3.83 -1.02 -36.45
CA LYS A 104 4.47 -2.02 -37.31
C LYS A 104 5.68 -1.38 -37.97
N PHE A 105 6.74 -2.15 -38.17
CA PHE A 105 7.95 -1.66 -38.81
C PHE A 105 8.73 -2.81 -39.49
N HIS A 106 9.65 -2.44 -40.37
CA HIS A 106 10.55 -3.40 -41.02
C HIS A 106 11.58 -3.93 -40.02
N SER A 107 11.71 -5.25 -39.91
CA SER A 107 12.68 -5.87 -38.99
C SER A 107 14.11 -5.49 -39.41
N GLY A 108 14.89 -4.93 -38.47
CA GLY A 108 16.28 -4.55 -38.74
C GLY A 108 17.23 -5.76 -38.76
N GLY A 109 18.09 -5.87 -39.77
CA GLY A 109 19.10 -6.93 -39.88
C GLY A 109 19.68 -7.09 -41.28
N LYS A 110 20.72 -7.92 -41.42
CA LYS A 110 21.27 -8.34 -42.74
C LYS A 110 20.27 -9.27 -43.45
N GLY A 111 19.24 -8.72 -44.06
CA GLY A 111 18.13 -9.46 -44.66
C GLY A 111 18.02 -9.30 -46.18
N GLY A 112 17.66 -10.39 -46.87
CA GLY A 112 17.36 -10.39 -48.32
C GLY A 112 16.06 -9.66 -48.66
N GLN A 113 15.64 -9.72 -49.92
CA GLN A 113 14.53 -8.93 -50.51
C GLN A 113 13.22 -8.96 -49.70
N ASN A 114 12.90 -10.07 -49.03
CA ASN A 114 11.68 -10.20 -48.19
C ASN A 114 11.73 -9.38 -46.89
N VAL A 115 12.90 -9.20 -46.28
CA VAL A 115 13.06 -8.42 -45.03
C VAL A 115 12.83 -6.93 -45.29
N ASN A 116 13.21 -6.46 -46.48
CA ASN A 116 13.05 -5.05 -46.89
C ASN A 116 11.65 -4.73 -47.43
N LYS A 117 10.79 -5.73 -47.66
CA LYS A 117 9.47 -5.55 -48.28
C LYS A 117 8.30 -5.74 -47.31
N VAL A 118 8.49 -6.51 -46.23
CA VAL A 118 7.40 -6.87 -45.31
C VAL A 118 7.65 -6.35 -43.90
N GLU A 119 6.71 -5.58 -43.38
CA GLU A 119 6.68 -5.08 -42.01
C GLU A 119 6.32 -6.19 -41.01
N THR A 120 7.30 -7.02 -40.67
CA THR A 120 7.11 -8.11 -39.71
C THR A 120 7.35 -7.68 -38.26
N GLY A 121 8.09 -6.60 -38.03
CA GLY A 121 8.40 -6.07 -36.71
C GLY A 121 7.19 -5.40 -36.06
N VAL A 122 6.98 -5.65 -34.76
CA VAL A 122 5.88 -5.07 -34.00
C VAL A 122 6.42 -4.41 -32.74
N ARG A 123 5.99 -3.18 -32.48
CA ARG A 123 6.20 -2.45 -31.23
C ARG A 123 4.84 -2.17 -30.59
N ILE A 124 4.76 -2.38 -29.29
CA ILE A 124 3.57 -2.13 -28.48
C ILE A 124 3.97 -1.16 -27.37
N ILE A 125 3.21 -0.08 -27.23
CA ILE A 125 3.39 0.97 -26.24
C ILE A 125 2.15 0.97 -25.35
N HIS A 126 2.33 0.77 -24.06
CA HIS A 126 1.26 0.98 -23.08
C HIS A 126 1.14 2.48 -22.82
N ILE A 127 0.02 3.08 -23.23
CA ILE A 127 -0.14 4.54 -23.24
C ILE A 127 -0.07 5.12 -21.82
N PRO A 128 -0.74 4.55 -20.79
CA PRO A 128 -0.71 5.11 -19.44
C PRO A 128 0.67 5.11 -18.79
N THR A 129 1.49 4.09 -19.04
CA THR A 129 2.81 3.96 -18.38
C THR A 129 3.98 4.38 -19.27
N GLY A 130 3.76 4.56 -20.57
CA GLY A 130 4.82 4.77 -21.55
C GLY A 130 5.73 3.56 -21.77
N LEU A 131 5.43 2.39 -21.16
CA LEU A 131 6.25 1.20 -21.32
C LEU A 131 6.17 0.68 -22.75
N VAL A 132 7.33 0.39 -23.31
CA VAL A 132 7.48 -0.11 -24.68
C VAL A 132 8.01 -1.53 -24.69
N SER A 133 7.43 -2.36 -25.55
CA SER A 133 7.93 -3.69 -25.88
C SER A 133 7.91 -3.86 -27.39
N GLN A 134 8.87 -4.61 -27.94
CA GLN A 134 8.91 -4.90 -29.37
C GLN A 134 9.43 -6.30 -29.65
N SER A 135 9.07 -6.84 -30.81
CA SER A 135 9.57 -8.12 -31.30
C SER A 135 9.75 -8.10 -32.81
N THR A 136 10.87 -8.67 -33.26
CA THR A 136 11.25 -8.88 -34.67
C THR A 136 11.79 -10.30 -34.90
N GLU A 137 11.56 -11.21 -33.96
CA GLU A 137 12.17 -12.55 -33.93
C GLU A 137 11.56 -13.51 -34.94
N GLU A 138 10.26 -13.34 -35.19
CA GLU A 138 9.49 -14.21 -36.06
C GLU A 138 9.35 -13.63 -37.45
N ARG A 139 9.19 -14.51 -38.44
CA ARG A 139 8.83 -14.10 -39.81
C ARG A 139 7.38 -13.63 -39.92
N SER A 140 6.55 -13.96 -38.92
CA SER A 140 5.13 -13.58 -38.87
C SER A 140 4.91 -12.37 -37.98
N GLN A 141 4.25 -11.35 -38.54
CA GLN A 141 3.81 -10.16 -37.79
C GLN A 141 2.91 -10.53 -36.61
N TYR A 142 2.05 -11.55 -36.77
CA TYR A 142 1.15 -12.00 -35.70
C TYR A 142 1.93 -12.58 -34.52
N LEU A 143 2.90 -13.46 -34.78
CA LEU A 143 3.72 -14.06 -33.72
C LEU A 143 4.58 -13.00 -33.01
N ASN A 144 5.13 -12.04 -33.76
CA ASN A 144 5.85 -10.90 -33.17
C ASN A 144 4.93 -10.04 -32.29
N LYS A 145 3.67 -9.81 -32.69
CA LYS A 145 2.69 -9.11 -31.84
C LYS A 145 2.44 -9.86 -30.53
N GLN A 146 2.26 -11.18 -30.58
CA GLN A 146 2.06 -12.00 -29.37
C GLN A 146 3.26 -11.91 -28.42
N LYS A 147 4.47 -12.13 -28.93
CA LYS A 147 5.72 -12.00 -28.14
C LYS A 147 5.92 -10.61 -27.55
N ALA A 148 5.66 -9.56 -28.33
CA ALA A 148 5.77 -8.19 -27.84
C ALA A 148 4.75 -7.89 -26.72
N MET A 149 3.54 -8.45 -26.82
CA MET A 149 2.50 -8.31 -25.80
C MET A 149 2.85 -9.06 -24.52
N GLU A 150 3.29 -10.32 -24.61
CA GLU A 150 3.73 -11.13 -23.47
C GLU A 150 4.81 -10.40 -22.66
N ARG A 151 5.86 -9.91 -23.34
CA ARG A 151 6.92 -9.10 -22.73
C ARG A 151 6.41 -7.81 -22.10
N LEU A 152 5.40 -7.18 -22.71
CA LEU A 152 4.82 -5.95 -22.15
C LEU A 152 4.05 -6.26 -20.86
N GLN A 153 3.29 -7.35 -20.83
CA GLN A 153 2.57 -7.81 -19.65
C GLN A 153 3.53 -8.18 -18.51
N GLU A 154 4.65 -8.85 -18.79
CA GLU A 154 5.70 -9.11 -17.81
C GLU A 154 6.25 -7.81 -17.20
N LYS A 155 6.56 -6.81 -18.04
CA LYS A 155 7.03 -5.49 -17.56
C LYS A 155 5.99 -4.78 -16.71
N LEU A 156 4.72 -4.81 -17.11
CA LEU A 156 3.61 -4.18 -16.38
C LEU A 156 3.40 -4.85 -15.02
N SER A 157 3.42 -6.19 -14.97
CA SER A 157 3.33 -6.95 -13.73
C SER A 157 4.53 -6.67 -12.81
N GLY A 158 5.74 -6.59 -13.37
CA GLY A 158 6.94 -6.19 -12.63
C GLY A 158 6.82 -4.80 -12.01
N LEU A 159 6.33 -3.82 -12.78
CA LEU A 159 6.09 -2.46 -12.29
C LEU A 159 5.06 -2.42 -11.15
N GLN A 160 3.95 -3.13 -11.30
CA GLN A 160 2.92 -3.21 -10.25
C GLN A 160 3.47 -3.85 -8.97
N LYS A 161 4.29 -4.91 -9.10
CA LYS A 161 4.94 -5.55 -7.97
C LYS A 161 5.89 -4.58 -7.27
N GLU A 162 6.73 -3.87 -8.02
CA GLU A 162 7.67 -2.88 -7.48
C GLU A 162 6.95 -1.76 -6.70
N GLN A 163 5.83 -1.25 -7.24
CA GLN A 163 5.02 -0.25 -6.56
C GLN A 163 4.43 -0.80 -5.24
N LYS A 164 3.89 -2.02 -5.27
CA LYS A 164 3.38 -2.68 -4.06
C LYS A 164 4.49 -2.86 -3.01
N GLU A 165 5.66 -3.32 -3.42
CA GLU A 165 6.82 -3.48 -2.54
C GLU A 165 7.27 -2.14 -1.94
N LYS A 166 7.29 -1.04 -2.71
CA LYS A 166 7.58 0.31 -2.19
C LYS A 166 6.60 0.73 -1.11
N GLN A 167 5.31 0.47 -1.31
CA GLN A 167 4.27 0.79 -0.35
C GLN A 167 4.40 -0.05 0.92
N GLU A 168 4.62 -1.36 0.79
CA GLU A 168 4.84 -2.27 1.91
C GLU A 168 6.10 -1.89 2.71
N ASN A 169 7.19 -1.51 2.03
CA ASN A 169 8.41 -1.04 2.66
C ASN A 169 8.21 0.30 3.40
N ALA A 170 7.42 1.23 2.85
CA ALA A 170 7.06 2.46 3.55
C ALA A 170 6.25 2.16 4.83
N ALA A 171 5.23 1.32 4.74
CA ALA A 171 4.44 0.84 5.87
C ALA A 171 5.30 0.15 6.94
N TRP A 172 6.24 -0.71 6.53
CA TRP A 172 7.16 -1.40 7.43
C TRP A 172 8.11 -0.43 8.15
N ARG A 173 8.62 0.60 7.45
CA ARG A 173 9.48 1.61 8.09
C ARG A 173 8.73 2.36 9.19
N GLU A 174 7.51 2.82 8.92
CA GLU A 174 6.71 3.52 9.93
C GLU A 174 6.33 2.61 11.11
N HIS A 175 6.00 1.34 10.84
CA HIS A 175 5.76 0.33 11.89
C HIS A 175 6.94 0.20 12.86
N ASN A 176 8.17 0.36 12.39
CA ASN A 176 9.37 0.25 13.22
C ASN A 176 9.83 1.60 13.82
N ARG A 177 9.24 2.74 13.43
CA ARG A 177 9.66 4.09 13.87
C ARG A 177 8.81 4.68 14.98
N ILE A 178 7.93 3.91 15.60
CA ILE A 178 7.01 4.41 16.63
C ILE A 178 7.76 5.13 17.75
N VAL A 179 7.46 6.42 17.89
CA VAL A 179 7.96 7.26 18.99
C VAL A 179 7.01 7.11 20.19
N ARG A 180 7.57 7.09 21.41
CA ARG A 180 6.79 7.11 22.65
C ARG A 180 6.85 8.50 23.26
N GLY A 181 5.70 9.06 23.62
CA GLY A 181 5.58 10.41 24.17
C GLY A 181 5.03 11.41 23.15
N ASN A 182 4.83 12.65 23.59
CA ASN A 182 4.20 13.74 22.82
C ASN A 182 2.95 13.30 22.01
N PRO A 183 1.94 12.69 22.66
CA PRO A 183 0.82 12.14 21.92
C PRO A 183 -0.06 13.23 21.33
N ILE A 184 -0.36 13.12 20.04
CA ILE A 184 -1.30 14.01 19.32
C ILE A 184 -2.76 13.78 19.74
N ARG A 185 -3.08 12.55 20.20
CA ARG A 185 -4.36 12.17 20.78
C ARG A 185 -4.15 11.27 21.97
N THR A 186 -4.96 11.47 23.01
CA THR A 186 -4.97 10.62 24.21
C THR A 186 -6.37 10.05 24.42
N TYR A 187 -6.47 8.75 24.60
CA TYR A 187 -7.69 8.04 24.97
C TYR A 187 -7.54 7.46 26.37
N GLU A 188 -8.61 7.44 27.16
CA GLU A 188 -8.59 6.98 28.54
C GLU A 188 -9.63 5.88 28.82
N GLY A 189 -9.27 4.98 29.73
CA GLY A 189 -10.13 3.93 30.26
C GLY A 189 -10.41 2.78 29.29
N GLU A 190 -11.08 1.73 29.80
CA GLU A 190 -11.40 0.52 29.04
C GLU A 190 -12.33 0.80 27.85
N LYS A 191 -13.21 1.79 28.01
CA LYS A 191 -14.14 2.26 26.99
C LYS A 191 -13.48 3.08 25.87
N PHE A 192 -12.18 3.38 25.98
CA PHE A 192 -11.39 4.11 24.97
C PHE A 192 -12.02 5.47 24.61
N VAL A 193 -12.23 6.31 25.63
CA VAL A 193 -12.86 7.62 25.46
C VAL A 193 -11.79 8.66 25.13
N LEU A 194 -12.00 9.45 24.07
CA LEU A 194 -11.08 10.53 23.69
C LEU A 194 -11.02 11.58 24.80
N LYS A 195 -9.82 11.84 25.31
CA LYS A 195 -9.57 12.93 26.26
C LYS A 195 -9.58 14.24 25.48
N ARG A 196 -10.61 15.05 25.68
CA ARG A 196 -10.61 16.43 25.21
C ARG A 196 -9.63 17.22 26.08
N GLY A 197 -8.80 18.06 25.46
CA GLY A 197 -7.91 18.95 26.19
C GLY A 197 -8.70 19.78 27.21
N LYS A 198 -8.08 20.12 28.34
CA LYS A 198 -8.55 21.27 29.10
C LYS A 198 -8.21 22.49 28.24
N ASP A 199 -9.23 23.27 27.88
CA ASP A 199 -9.03 24.64 27.39
C ASP A 199 -8.19 25.45 28.39
#